data_AF-A0A6J2C7H0-F1
#
_entry.id   AF-A0A6J2C7H0-F1
#
_cell.length_a   1.000
_cell.length_b   1.000
_cell.length_c   1.000
_cell.angle_alpha   90.00
_cell.angle_beta   90.00
_cell.angle_gamma   90.00
#
_symmetry.space_group_name_H-M   'P 1'
#
loop_
_entity.id
_entity.type
_entity.pdbx_description
1 polymer ?
#
loop_
_entity_poly.entity_id
_entity_poly.type
_entity_poly.pdbx_seq_one_letter_code
_entity_poly.pdbx_strand_id
1 'polypeptide(L)'
;MAAGLRKRGRAGPAARAAGLCEQWLRRAWQERRLLLLEPRYTLLVAACLCLAEVGITFWVIHRVAYTEIDWKAYMAQVEGVINGTYDYTQLQGDTGPLVYPAGFVYIFMGLYYATGQGTDIRTAQHIFAVLYLATLLLVFLIYHQTCKVPPFVFFFMCCASYRVHSIFVLRLFNDPVAMALLFLSINLLLARRWGWGCCCFSLAVSVKMNVLLFAPGLLFLLLMQFGFRGALPKLGICAVLQVLLGLPFLLENPIGYLSRSFDLGRQFLFRWTVNWRFLPEALFLHRAFHLALLAAHLALLFLFAFCRWHRLLVLGLIELSWNTYPSTSCSSAALHICHAVILLQLWLGPQPFPRSIQHSKKAH
;
A
#
# COMPACT_ATOMS: atom_id res chain seq x y z
N MET A 1 73.31 37.56 -9.17
CA MET A 1 71.84 37.47 -8.94
C MET A 1 71.54 36.09 -8.40
N ALA A 2 70.92 36.04 -7.22
CA ALA A 2 70.89 34.87 -6.35
C ALA A 2 69.91 33.77 -6.81
N ALA A 3 70.38 32.53 -6.79
CA ALA A 3 69.56 31.32 -6.98
C ALA A 3 68.86 30.96 -5.65
N GLY A 4 67.53 31.11 -5.62
CA GLY A 4 66.70 30.76 -4.46
C GLY A 4 66.33 29.27 -4.43
N LEU A 5 66.98 28.51 -3.55
CA LEU A 5 66.60 27.15 -3.17
C LEU A 5 65.28 27.16 -2.36
N ARG A 6 64.19 26.70 -2.97
CA ARG A 6 62.91 26.47 -2.29
C ARG A 6 63.01 25.22 -1.40
N LYS A 7 63.19 25.39 -0.08
CA LYS A 7 63.04 24.31 0.91
C LYS A 7 61.57 23.87 0.99
N ARG A 8 61.25 22.67 0.47
CA ARG A 8 59.99 21.95 0.76
C ARG A 8 60.07 21.40 2.19
N GLY A 9 59.47 22.08 3.16
CA GLY A 9 59.27 21.54 4.50
C GLY A 9 58.35 20.31 4.46
N ARG A 10 58.84 19.15 4.92
CA ARG A 10 58.01 17.95 5.12
C ARG A 10 57.11 18.20 6.33
N ALA A 11 55.79 18.11 6.13
CA ALA A 11 54.79 18.20 7.19
C ALA A 11 55.09 17.19 8.30
N GLY A 12 55.08 17.64 9.56
CA GLY A 12 55.39 16.83 10.73
C GLY A 12 54.37 15.68 10.95
N PRO A 13 54.76 14.63 11.72
CA PRO A 13 53.95 13.42 11.92
C PRO A 13 52.53 13.70 12.44
N ALA A 14 52.39 14.68 13.36
CA ALA A 14 51.10 15.08 13.92
C ALA A 14 50.17 15.75 12.89
N ALA A 15 50.71 16.57 11.99
CA ALA A 15 49.93 17.20 10.91
C ALA A 15 49.48 16.17 9.84
N ARG A 16 50.29 15.13 9.60
CA ARG A 16 49.92 13.99 8.76
C ARG A 16 48.82 13.12 9.41
N ALA A 17 48.91 12.87 10.72
CA ALA A 17 47.90 12.11 11.45
C ALA A 17 46.55 12.85 11.54
N ALA A 18 46.56 14.17 11.79
CA ALA A 18 45.36 15.00 11.77
C ALA A 18 44.70 15.04 10.38
N GLY A 19 45.50 15.19 9.32
CA GLY A 19 45.00 15.15 7.93
C GLY A 19 44.43 13.78 7.53
N LEU A 20 45.00 12.68 8.03
CA LEU A 20 44.46 11.33 7.84
C LEU A 20 43.13 11.14 8.59
N CYS A 21 43.03 11.62 9.84
CA CYS A 21 41.81 11.55 10.62
C CYS A 21 40.67 12.37 9.98
N GLU A 22 40.98 13.57 9.48
CA GLU A 22 40.00 14.43 8.80
C GLU A 22 39.56 13.83 7.46
N GLN A 23 40.46 13.22 6.69
CA GLN A 23 40.11 12.47 5.48
C GLN A 23 39.28 11.23 5.78
N TRP A 24 39.57 10.53 6.87
CA TRP A 24 38.81 9.37 7.31
C TRP A 24 37.40 9.76 7.77
N LEU A 25 37.27 10.85 8.54
CA LEU A 25 35.99 11.43 8.94
C LEU A 25 35.16 11.91 7.73
N ARG A 26 35.79 12.57 6.75
CA ARG A 26 35.11 13.00 5.52
C ARG A 26 34.67 11.82 4.67
N ARG A 27 35.48 10.76 4.54
CA ARG A 27 35.09 9.52 3.85
C ARG A 27 33.95 8.82 4.57
N ALA A 28 34.05 8.63 5.88
CA ALA A 28 32.98 8.04 6.70
C ALA A 28 31.68 8.86 6.60
N TRP A 29 31.77 10.19 6.54
CA TRP A 29 30.62 11.06 6.35
C TRP A 29 30.01 10.95 4.95
N GLN A 30 30.84 10.91 3.90
CA GLN A 30 30.38 10.72 2.53
C GLN A 30 29.75 9.34 2.32
N GLU A 31 30.34 8.27 2.86
CA GLU A 31 29.81 6.92 2.80
C GLU A 31 28.47 6.81 3.54
N ARG A 32 28.33 7.40 4.74
CA ARG A 32 27.05 7.48 5.46
C ARG A 32 25.99 8.24 4.69
N ARG A 33 26.36 9.35 4.05
CA ARG A 33 25.43 10.15 3.22
C ARG A 33 24.98 9.38 1.99
N LEU A 34 25.86 8.60 1.37
CA LEU A 34 25.53 7.73 0.24
C LEU A 34 24.61 6.58 0.67
N LEU A 35 24.88 5.92 1.82
CA LEU A 35 24.03 4.86 2.38
C LEU A 35 22.58 5.32 2.64
N LEU A 36 22.39 6.57 3.06
CA LEU A 36 21.08 7.12 3.41
C LEU A 36 20.30 7.67 2.20
N LEU A 37 20.99 8.04 1.11
CA LEU A 37 20.39 8.73 -0.02
C LEU A 37 20.37 7.90 -1.31
N GLU A 38 21.33 6.99 -1.52
CA GLU A 38 21.37 6.19 -2.74
C GLU A 38 20.45 4.95 -2.64
N PRO A 39 19.51 4.79 -3.58
CA PRO A 39 18.62 3.62 -3.63
C PRO A 39 19.34 2.27 -3.77
N ARG A 40 20.64 2.26 -4.12
CA ARG A 40 21.46 1.04 -4.23
C ARG A 40 21.64 0.33 -2.88
N TYR A 41 21.67 1.07 -1.78
CA TYR A 41 21.85 0.52 -0.44
C TYR A 41 20.53 0.18 0.27
N THR A 42 19.40 0.35 -0.43
CA THR A 42 18.05 0.11 0.11
C THR A 42 17.90 -1.27 0.76
N LEU A 43 18.41 -2.32 0.11
CA LEU A 43 18.29 -3.70 0.62
C LEU A 43 19.09 -3.91 1.90
N LEU A 44 20.28 -3.29 2.01
CA LEU A 44 21.12 -3.40 3.19
C LEU A 44 20.50 -2.66 4.38
N VAL A 45 20.01 -1.44 4.16
CA VAL A 45 19.29 -0.66 5.18
C VAL A 45 18.01 -1.40 5.60
N ALA A 46 17.25 -1.95 4.65
CA ALA A 46 16.06 -2.74 4.91
C ALA A 46 16.36 -3.99 5.74
N ALA A 47 17.44 -4.73 5.44
CA ALA A 47 17.83 -5.92 6.19
C ALA A 47 18.18 -5.59 7.65
N CYS A 48 18.96 -4.53 7.87
CA CYS A 48 19.27 -4.05 9.22
C CYS A 48 18.01 -3.64 10.00
N LEU A 49 17.09 -2.92 9.36
CA LEU A 49 15.83 -2.51 9.97
C LEU A 49 14.93 -3.72 10.27
N CYS A 50 14.82 -4.69 9.36
CA CYS A 50 14.08 -5.93 9.61
C CYS A 50 14.63 -6.69 10.81
N LEU A 51 15.96 -6.81 10.95
CA LEU A 51 16.57 -7.46 12.12
C LEU A 51 16.29 -6.71 13.42
N ALA A 52 16.35 -5.38 13.41
CA ALA A 52 15.97 -4.57 14.56
C ALA A 52 14.49 -4.78 14.93
N GLU A 53 13.60 -4.82 13.93
CA GLU A 53 12.17 -5.04 14.13
C GLU A 53 11.83 -6.43 14.67
N VAL A 54 12.60 -7.47 14.34
CA VAL A 54 12.47 -8.79 14.99
C VAL A 54 12.70 -8.65 16.50
N GLY A 55 13.77 -7.96 16.91
CA GLY A 55 14.10 -7.74 18.32
C GLY A 55 13.03 -6.91 19.04
N ILE A 56 12.56 -5.82 18.41
CA ILE A 56 11.50 -4.97 18.97
C ILE A 56 10.20 -5.75 19.11
N THR A 57 9.79 -6.48 18.07
CA THR A 57 8.54 -7.26 18.10
C THR A 57 8.60 -8.34 19.18
N PHE A 58 9.73 -9.03 19.32
CA PHE A 58 9.95 -9.99 20.40
C PHE A 58 9.84 -9.30 21.77
N TRP A 59 10.48 -8.14 21.95
CA TRP A 59 10.42 -7.39 23.20
C TRP A 59 8.98 -6.95 23.54
N VAL A 60 8.22 -6.45 22.55
CA VAL A 60 6.81 -6.04 22.72
C VAL A 60 5.96 -7.22 23.19
N ILE A 61 6.08 -8.40 22.56
CA ILE A 61 5.32 -9.59 22.98
C ILE A 61 5.60 -9.93 24.45
N HIS A 62 6.85 -9.85 24.90
CA HIS A 62 7.21 -10.29 26.25
C HIS A 62 7.00 -9.23 27.33
N ARG A 63 7.02 -7.94 26.99
CA ARG A 63 7.02 -6.84 27.95
C ARG A 63 5.74 -6.02 27.97
N VAL A 64 4.94 -6.05 26.91
CA VAL A 64 3.70 -5.28 26.81
C VAL A 64 2.51 -6.23 26.94
N ALA A 65 1.56 -5.86 27.81
CA ALA A 65 0.36 -6.64 28.01
C ALA A 65 -0.49 -6.67 26.72
N TYR A 66 -1.05 -7.84 26.43
CA TYR A 66 -2.03 -8.02 25.37
C TYR A 66 -3.29 -7.18 25.65
N THR A 67 -3.84 -6.57 24.60
CA THR A 67 -5.05 -5.73 24.69
C THR A 67 -6.14 -6.31 23.80
N GLU A 68 -7.08 -7.01 24.42
CA GLU A 68 -8.24 -7.56 23.72
C GLU A 68 -9.13 -6.45 23.17
N ILE A 69 -9.49 -6.54 21.90
CA ILE A 69 -10.51 -5.69 21.27
C ILE A 69 -11.43 -6.57 20.43
N ASP A 70 -10.91 -7.16 19.35
CA ASP A 70 -11.73 -7.88 18.39
C ASP A 70 -11.38 -9.37 18.26
N TRP A 71 -10.30 -9.86 18.87
CA TRP A 71 -9.84 -11.24 18.68
C TRP A 71 -10.88 -12.26 19.15
N LYS A 72 -11.42 -12.09 20.36
CA LYS A 72 -12.51 -12.94 20.87
C LYS A 72 -13.75 -12.90 19.98
N ALA A 73 -14.12 -11.70 19.51
CA ALA A 73 -15.25 -11.53 18.61
C ALA A 73 -15.00 -12.26 17.27
N TYR A 74 -13.78 -12.22 16.74
CA TYR A 74 -13.40 -12.96 15.54
C TYR A 74 -13.50 -14.48 15.75
N MET A 75 -13.01 -14.99 16.88
CA MET A 75 -13.07 -16.42 17.19
C MET A 75 -14.52 -16.89 17.32
N ALA A 76 -15.38 -16.14 18.02
CA ALA A 76 -16.80 -16.46 18.15
C ALA A 76 -17.56 -16.43 16.81
N GLN A 77 -17.29 -15.42 15.96
CA GLN A 77 -17.89 -15.32 14.63
C GLN A 77 -17.52 -16.51 13.74
N VAL A 78 -16.26 -16.95 13.80
CA VAL A 78 -15.76 -18.10 13.04
C VAL A 78 -16.31 -19.41 13.61
N GLU A 79 -16.37 -19.55 14.93
CA GLU A 79 -16.96 -20.71 15.60
C GLU A 79 -18.43 -20.91 15.20
N GLY A 80 -19.21 -19.83 15.05
CA GLY A 80 -20.56 -19.91 14.50
C GLY A 80 -20.61 -20.59 13.12
N VAL A 81 -19.65 -20.32 12.25
CA VAL A 81 -19.55 -20.97 10.93
C VAL A 81 -19.11 -22.43 11.06
N ILE A 82 -18.15 -22.73 11.95
CA ILE A 82 -17.71 -24.10 12.25
C ILE A 82 -18.89 -24.95 12.74
N ASN A 83 -19.79 -24.36 13.52
CA ASN A 83 -21.00 -24.99 14.04
C ASN A 83 -22.14 -25.12 13.02
N GLY A 84 -21.92 -24.70 11.76
CA GLY A 84 -22.86 -24.87 10.65
C GLY A 84 -23.72 -23.66 10.31
N THR A 85 -23.50 -22.50 10.94
CA THR A 85 -24.25 -21.28 10.63
C THR A 85 -23.63 -20.55 9.43
N TYR A 86 -24.28 -20.63 8.26
CA TYR A 86 -23.85 -19.93 7.04
C TYR A 86 -24.64 -18.64 6.76
N ASP A 87 -25.65 -18.33 7.57
CA ASP A 87 -26.38 -17.06 7.46
C ASP A 87 -25.62 -15.93 8.19
N TYR A 88 -25.03 -15.01 7.42
CA TYR A 88 -24.29 -13.84 7.93
C TYR A 88 -25.10 -12.94 8.86
N THR A 89 -26.43 -12.98 8.79
CA THR A 89 -27.28 -12.18 9.69
C THR A 89 -27.27 -12.69 11.13
N GLN A 90 -26.89 -13.96 11.33
CA GLN A 90 -26.86 -14.64 12.63
C GLN A 90 -25.44 -14.71 13.22
N LEU A 91 -24.41 -14.45 12.41
CA LEU A 91 -23.01 -14.47 12.84
C LEU A 91 -22.65 -13.17 13.56
N GLN A 92 -22.40 -13.25 14.86
CA GLN A 92 -22.02 -12.11 15.70
C GLN A 92 -21.06 -12.52 16.82
N GLY A 93 -20.24 -11.57 17.28
CA GLY A 93 -19.40 -11.70 18.46
C GLY A 93 -19.62 -10.51 19.40
N ASP A 94 -18.83 -10.44 20.47
CA ASP A 94 -18.98 -9.42 21.52
C ASP A 94 -18.87 -7.97 20.99
N THR A 95 -18.13 -7.74 19.91
CA THR A 95 -17.97 -6.42 19.28
C THR A 95 -18.97 -6.13 18.15
N GLY A 96 -19.89 -7.06 17.90
CA GLY A 96 -20.99 -6.91 16.95
C GLY A 96 -21.05 -7.98 15.86
N PRO A 97 -21.89 -7.76 14.83
CA PRO A 97 -22.10 -8.72 13.75
C PRO A 97 -20.84 -8.89 12.88
N LEU A 98 -20.73 -10.04 12.22
CA LEU A 98 -19.73 -10.28 11.19
C LEU A 98 -20.00 -9.34 10.00
N VAL A 99 -19.01 -8.51 9.69
CA VAL A 99 -19.08 -7.50 8.61
C VAL A 99 -17.92 -7.64 7.61
N TYR A 100 -17.24 -8.77 7.64
CA TYR A 100 -16.09 -9.05 6.80
C TYR A 100 -16.46 -10.13 5.79
N PRO A 101 -16.00 -10.05 4.52
CA PRO A 101 -16.35 -11.06 3.54
C PRO A 101 -15.72 -12.43 3.86
N ALA A 102 -16.11 -13.45 3.08
CA ALA A 102 -15.80 -14.85 3.37
C ALA A 102 -14.32 -15.20 3.54
N GLY A 103 -13.40 -14.45 2.90
CA GLY A 103 -11.97 -14.67 3.05
C GLY A 103 -11.47 -14.48 4.47
N PHE A 104 -12.08 -13.55 5.23
CA PHE A 104 -11.81 -13.40 6.65
C PHE A 104 -12.15 -14.68 7.42
N VAL A 105 -13.33 -15.25 7.18
CA VAL A 105 -13.80 -16.45 7.88
C VAL A 105 -12.82 -17.61 7.70
N TYR A 106 -12.39 -17.89 6.46
CA TYR A 106 -11.49 -19.02 6.21
C TYR A 106 -10.09 -18.83 6.82
N ILE A 107 -9.54 -17.61 6.74
CA ILE A 107 -8.22 -17.35 7.32
C ILE A 107 -8.29 -17.45 8.85
N PHE A 108 -9.31 -16.84 9.46
CA PHE A 108 -9.46 -16.87 10.91
C PHE A 108 -9.93 -18.23 11.44
N MET A 109 -10.56 -19.07 10.61
CA MET A 109 -10.78 -20.50 10.90
C MET A 109 -9.46 -21.27 11.00
N GLY A 110 -8.52 -21.01 10.09
CA GLY A 110 -7.16 -21.54 10.20
C GLY A 110 -6.47 -21.11 11.49
N LEU A 111 -6.61 -19.83 11.86
CA LEU A 111 -6.06 -19.30 13.12
C LEU A 111 -6.75 -19.89 14.35
N TYR A 112 -8.07 -20.08 14.33
CA TYR A 112 -8.85 -20.68 15.39
C TYR A 112 -8.31 -22.08 15.72
N TYR A 113 -8.12 -22.94 14.71
CA TYR A 113 -7.55 -24.27 14.93
C TYR A 113 -6.08 -24.23 15.35
N ALA A 114 -5.28 -23.32 14.78
CA ALA A 114 -3.85 -23.22 15.11
C ALA A 114 -3.56 -22.72 16.54
N THR A 115 -4.52 -22.05 17.17
CA THR A 115 -4.37 -21.39 18.49
C THR A 115 -5.19 -22.08 19.59
N GLY A 116 -5.60 -23.34 19.37
CA GLY A 116 -6.44 -24.06 20.32
C GLY A 116 -7.76 -23.31 20.56
N GLN A 117 -8.53 -23.13 19.49
CA GLN A 117 -9.83 -22.44 19.47
C GLN A 117 -9.73 -20.96 19.87
N GLY A 118 -8.60 -20.30 19.61
CA GLY A 118 -8.39 -18.89 19.94
C GLY A 118 -7.92 -18.60 21.35
N THR A 119 -7.71 -19.63 22.19
CA THR A 119 -7.29 -19.45 23.60
C THR A 119 -5.79 -19.20 23.76
N ASP A 120 -4.96 -19.74 22.86
CA ASP A 120 -3.51 -19.53 22.88
C ASP A 120 -3.14 -18.22 22.18
N ILE A 121 -3.26 -17.14 22.95
CA ILE A 121 -2.91 -15.79 22.50
C ILE A 121 -1.42 -15.68 22.17
N ARG A 122 -0.54 -16.43 22.84
CA ARG A 122 0.91 -16.36 22.56
C ARG A 122 1.23 -16.85 21.17
N THR A 123 0.67 -17.99 20.78
CA THR A 123 0.80 -18.51 19.42
C THR A 123 0.23 -17.54 18.40
N ALA A 124 -0.94 -16.94 18.68
CA ALA A 124 -1.52 -15.90 17.82
C ALA A 124 -0.58 -14.70 17.65
N GLN A 125 0.01 -14.18 18.73
CA GLN A 125 0.97 -13.07 18.71
C GLN A 125 2.20 -13.39 17.85
N HIS A 126 2.73 -14.61 17.92
CA HIS A 126 3.85 -15.03 17.09
C HIS A 126 3.48 -15.13 15.60
N ILE A 127 2.30 -15.66 15.27
CA ILE A 127 1.80 -15.68 13.90
C ILE A 127 1.67 -14.26 13.34
N PHE A 128 1.09 -13.35 14.13
CA PHE A 128 0.95 -11.94 13.74
C PHE A 128 2.28 -11.18 13.68
N ALA A 129 3.27 -11.56 14.48
CA ALA A 129 4.62 -11.04 14.38
C ALA A 129 5.29 -11.44 13.05
N VAL A 130 5.13 -12.70 12.63
CA VAL A 130 5.60 -13.15 11.31
C VAL A 130 4.88 -12.40 10.20
N LEU A 131 3.56 -12.24 10.31
CA LEU A 131 2.76 -11.46 9.36
C LEU A 131 3.21 -9.99 9.29
N TYR A 132 3.54 -9.37 10.42
CA TYR A 132 4.10 -8.02 10.49
C TYR A 132 5.42 -7.92 9.73
N LEU A 133 6.38 -8.80 10.02
CA LEU A 133 7.68 -8.81 9.36
C LEU A 133 7.56 -9.09 7.86
N ALA A 134 6.68 -10.00 7.45
CA ALA A 134 6.39 -10.25 6.05
C ALA A 134 5.78 -9.02 5.37
N THR A 135 4.86 -8.32 6.02
CA THR A 135 4.26 -7.08 5.51
C THR A 135 5.32 -6.00 5.34
N LEU A 136 6.20 -5.83 6.33
CA LEU A 136 7.30 -4.87 6.26
C LEU A 136 8.24 -5.17 5.08
N LEU A 137 8.59 -6.45 4.89
CA LEU A 137 9.40 -6.88 3.75
C LEU A 137 8.72 -6.56 2.41
N LEU A 138 7.42 -6.86 2.27
CA LEU A 138 6.66 -6.55 1.05
C LEU A 138 6.67 -5.05 0.75
N VAL A 139 6.56 -4.20 1.77
CA VAL A 139 6.64 -2.75 1.62
C VAL A 139 8.05 -2.33 1.17
N PHE A 140 9.10 -2.85 1.78
CA PHE A 140 10.48 -2.56 1.36
C PHE A 140 10.76 -3.01 -0.07
N LEU A 141 10.23 -4.16 -0.50
CA LEU A 141 10.37 -4.64 -1.87
C LEU A 141 9.70 -3.70 -2.89
N ILE A 142 8.55 -3.08 -2.55
CA ILE A 142 7.90 -2.08 -3.41
C ILE A 142 8.81 -0.86 -3.58
N TYR A 143 9.37 -0.35 -2.48
CA TYR A 143 10.26 0.81 -2.54
C TYR A 143 11.58 0.50 -3.28
N HIS A 144 12.12 -0.70 -3.08
CA HIS A 144 13.29 -1.16 -3.81
C HIS A 144 13.02 -1.23 -5.32
N GLN A 145 11.91 -1.85 -5.74
CA GLN A 145 11.54 -1.98 -7.16
C GLN A 145 11.27 -0.62 -7.81
N THR A 146 10.69 0.33 -7.08
CA THR A 146 10.38 1.66 -7.63
C THR A 146 11.61 2.58 -7.70
N CYS A 147 12.62 2.38 -6.83
CA CYS A 147 13.83 3.22 -6.76
C CYS A 147 13.56 4.73 -6.68
N LYS A 148 12.37 5.13 -6.19
CA LYS A 148 11.95 6.55 -6.13
C LYS A 148 12.21 7.20 -4.78
N VAL A 149 12.34 6.41 -3.72
CA VAL A 149 12.40 6.91 -2.35
C VAL A 149 13.77 6.61 -1.76
N PRO A 150 14.45 7.61 -1.16
CA PRO A 150 15.76 7.42 -0.55
C PRO A 150 15.67 6.56 0.73
N PRO A 151 16.69 5.73 1.03
CA PRO A 151 16.69 4.79 2.16
C PRO A 151 16.40 5.40 3.54
N PHE A 152 16.77 6.66 3.79
CA PHE A 152 16.52 7.28 5.10
C PHE A 152 15.02 7.34 5.47
N VAL A 153 14.12 7.33 4.49
CA VAL A 153 12.67 7.33 4.74
C VAL A 153 12.21 6.05 5.43
N PHE A 154 12.93 4.94 5.24
CA PHE A 154 12.59 3.65 5.87
C PHE A 154 12.77 3.71 7.38
N PHE A 155 13.73 4.50 7.87
CA PHE A 155 13.91 4.74 9.30
C PHE A 155 12.66 5.37 9.91
N PHE A 156 12.12 6.43 9.29
CA PHE A 156 10.88 7.05 9.76
C PHE A 156 9.69 6.11 9.66
N MET A 157 9.63 5.30 8.59
CA MET A 157 8.56 4.32 8.43
C MET A 157 8.55 3.29 9.56
N CYS A 158 9.70 2.74 9.96
CA CYS A 158 9.79 1.78 11.06
C CYS A 158 9.61 2.47 12.43
N CYS A 159 10.39 3.52 12.69
CA CYS A 159 10.51 4.10 14.03
C CYS A 159 9.37 5.05 14.42
N ALA A 160 8.72 5.74 13.46
CA ALA A 160 7.59 6.61 13.77
C ALA A 160 6.25 5.86 13.87
N SER A 161 6.20 4.63 13.35
CA SER A 161 4.96 3.84 13.23
C SER A 161 4.68 2.96 14.45
N TYR A 162 4.84 3.50 15.67
CA TYR A 162 4.67 2.76 16.93
C TYR A 162 3.32 2.05 17.08
N ARG A 163 2.25 2.58 16.44
CA ARG A 163 0.91 1.99 16.48
C ARG A 163 0.82 0.67 15.72
N VAL A 164 1.75 0.38 14.81
CA VAL A 164 1.70 -0.82 13.98
C VAL A 164 1.94 -2.07 14.82
N HIS A 165 2.87 -2.06 15.78
CA HIS A 165 3.04 -3.17 16.73
C HIS A 165 1.76 -3.42 17.54
N SER A 166 1.04 -2.36 17.91
CA SER A 166 -0.24 -2.50 18.61
C SER A 166 -1.32 -3.14 17.73
N ILE A 167 -1.42 -2.73 16.45
CA ILE A 167 -2.40 -3.26 15.50
C ILE A 167 -2.15 -4.74 15.19
N PHE A 168 -0.89 -5.09 14.90
CA PHE A 168 -0.54 -6.46 14.53
C PHE A 168 -0.51 -7.38 15.74
N VAL A 169 0.26 -7.04 16.78
CA VAL A 169 0.69 -8.02 17.80
C VAL A 169 -0.05 -7.88 19.13
N LEU A 170 -0.56 -6.69 19.46
CA LEU A 170 -1.28 -6.50 20.73
C LEU A 170 -2.79 -6.62 20.59
N ARG A 171 -3.34 -6.44 19.37
CA ARG A 171 -4.78 -6.47 19.09
C ARG A 171 -5.21 -7.54 18.10
N LEU A 172 -4.28 -8.05 17.28
CA LEU A 172 -4.51 -9.15 16.35
C LEU A 172 -5.64 -8.85 15.34
N PHE A 173 -5.69 -7.62 14.81
CA PHE A 173 -6.74 -7.18 13.90
C PHE A 173 -6.70 -7.90 12.55
N ASN A 174 -7.81 -7.93 11.83
CA ASN A 174 -7.84 -8.48 10.47
C ASN A 174 -7.17 -7.58 9.40
N ASP A 175 -7.04 -6.26 9.66
CA ASP A 175 -6.38 -5.31 8.76
C ASP A 175 -4.97 -5.75 8.32
N PRO A 176 -4.07 -6.17 9.24
CA PRO A 176 -2.81 -6.84 8.92
C PRO A 176 -2.86 -7.82 7.75
N VAL A 177 -3.80 -8.76 7.79
CA VAL A 177 -3.92 -9.84 6.78
C VAL A 177 -4.31 -9.24 5.44
N ALA A 178 -5.33 -8.38 5.43
CA ALA A 178 -5.80 -7.71 4.22
C ALA A 178 -4.69 -6.86 3.57
N MET A 179 -3.95 -6.09 4.38
CA MET A 179 -2.88 -5.22 3.89
C MET A 179 -1.66 -6.01 3.41
N ALA A 180 -1.31 -7.13 4.04
CA ALA A 180 -0.24 -8.01 3.56
C ALA A 180 -0.56 -8.57 2.17
N LEU A 181 -1.79 -9.06 1.96
CA LEU A 181 -2.27 -9.55 0.66
C LEU A 181 -2.29 -8.44 -0.40
N LEU A 182 -2.69 -7.22 -0.02
CA LEU A 182 -2.66 -6.06 -0.91
C LEU A 182 -1.22 -5.69 -1.31
N PHE A 183 -0.27 -5.62 -0.37
CA PHE A 183 1.12 -5.32 -0.72
C PHE A 183 1.76 -6.44 -1.54
N LEU A 184 1.39 -7.71 -1.31
CA LEU A 184 1.78 -8.81 -2.19
C LEU A 184 1.23 -8.62 -3.61
N SER A 185 -0.04 -8.24 -3.74
CA SER A 185 -0.65 -7.90 -5.03
C SER A 185 0.14 -6.80 -5.75
N ILE A 186 0.48 -5.71 -5.06
CA ILE A 186 1.27 -4.61 -5.64
C ILE A 186 2.64 -5.08 -6.11
N ASN A 187 3.36 -5.89 -5.31
CA ASN A 187 4.63 -6.47 -5.73
C ASN A 187 4.50 -7.33 -7.01
N LEU A 188 3.45 -8.15 -7.11
CA LEU A 188 3.18 -8.97 -8.29
C LEU A 188 2.83 -8.11 -9.52
N LEU A 189 2.10 -7.00 -9.33
CA LEU A 189 1.79 -6.04 -10.39
C LEU A 189 3.06 -5.33 -10.89
N LEU A 190 3.96 -4.91 -9.98
CA LEU A 190 5.26 -4.34 -10.33
C LEU A 190 6.14 -5.35 -11.10
N ALA A 191 6.09 -6.62 -10.71
CA ALA A 191 6.76 -7.73 -11.40
C ALA A 191 6.05 -8.18 -12.70
N ARG A 192 5.06 -7.43 -13.21
CA ARG A 192 4.28 -7.72 -14.43
C ARG A 192 3.49 -9.04 -14.39
N ARG A 193 3.26 -9.62 -13.20
CA ARG A 193 2.45 -10.84 -13.00
C ARG A 193 0.99 -10.49 -12.70
N TRP A 194 0.33 -9.84 -13.67
CA TRP A 194 -0.99 -9.22 -13.49
C TRP A 194 -2.11 -10.16 -13.03
N GLY A 195 -2.16 -11.41 -13.54
CA GLY A 195 -3.19 -12.38 -13.13
C GLY A 195 -3.11 -12.73 -11.64
N TRP A 196 -1.90 -13.03 -11.16
CA TRP A 196 -1.64 -13.28 -9.73
C TRP A 196 -1.84 -12.02 -8.89
N GLY A 197 -1.46 -10.85 -9.40
CA GLY A 197 -1.75 -9.56 -8.77
C GLY A 197 -3.25 -9.36 -8.52
N CYS A 198 -4.09 -9.57 -9.54
CA CYS A 198 -5.55 -9.51 -9.42
C CYS A 198 -6.11 -10.56 -8.47
N CYS A 199 -5.58 -11.80 -8.50
CA CYS A 199 -5.96 -12.85 -7.57
C CYS A 199 -5.69 -12.43 -6.10
N CYS A 200 -4.47 -11.99 -5.79
CA CYS A 200 -4.10 -11.51 -4.46
C CYS A 200 -4.89 -10.26 -4.05
N PHE A 201 -5.19 -9.37 -4.99
CA PHE A 201 -6.04 -8.19 -4.74
C PHE A 201 -7.44 -8.62 -4.31
N SER A 202 -8.05 -9.57 -5.02
CA SER A 202 -9.36 -10.09 -4.67
C SER A 202 -9.34 -10.84 -3.34
N LEU A 203 -8.29 -11.60 -3.04
CA LEU A 203 -8.09 -12.21 -1.71
C LEU A 203 -8.02 -11.14 -0.60
N ALA A 204 -7.36 -10.01 -0.84
CA ALA A 204 -7.31 -8.92 0.14
C ALA A 204 -8.72 -8.31 0.36
N VAL A 205 -9.49 -8.11 -0.71
CA VAL A 205 -10.90 -7.65 -0.63
C VAL A 205 -11.76 -8.65 0.14
N SER A 206 -11.56 -9.95 -0.06
CA SER A 206 -12.36 -10.96 0.64
C SER A 206 -12.07 -11.04 2.15
N VAL A 207 -10.96 -10.47 2.62
CA VAL A 207 -10.68 -10.31 4.06
C VAL A 207 -11.28 -9.01 4.60
N LYS A 208 -11.15 -7.91 3.86
CA LYS A 208 -11.69 -6.62 4.28
C LYS A 208 -12.09 -5.75 3.09
N MET A 209 -13.36 -5.34 3.09
CA MET A 209 -13.93 -4.55 1.98
C MET A 209 -13.22 -3.21 1.75
N ASN A 210 -12.55 -2.62 2.75
CA ASN A 210 -11.83 -1.35 2.60
C ASN A 210 -10.77 -1.38 1.50
N VAL A 211 -10.28 -2.56 1.12
CA VAL A 211 -9.35 -2.73 0.00
C VAL A 211 -9.99 -2.35 -1.35
N LEU A 212 -11.33 -2.33 -1.46
CA LEU A 212 -12.04 -1.83 -2.64
C LEU A 212 -11.71 -0.37 -2.96
N LEU A 213 -11.25 0.42 -1.99
CA LEU A 213 -10.80 1.80 -2.23
C LEU A 213 -9.62 1.88 -3.22
N PHE A 214 -8.86 0.78 -3.37
CA PHE A 214 -7.77 0.68 -4.35
C PHE A 214 -8.23 0.16 -5.73
N ALA A 215 -9.46 -0.34 -5.84
CA ALA A 215 -9.99 -0.94 -7.07
C ALA A 215 -10.04 0.04 -8.27
N PRO A 216 -10.41 1.32 -8.11
CA PRO A 216 -10.36 2.28 -9.23
C PRO A 216 -8.94 2.44 -9.78
N GLY A 217 -7.94 2.49 -8.90
CA GLY A 217 -6.53 2.55 -9.29
C GLY A 217 -6.07 1.30 -10.04
N LEU A 218 -6.48 0.12 -9.57
CA LEU A 218 -6.17 -1.14 -10.26
C LEU A 218 -6.85 -1.23 -11.63
N LEU A 219 -8.15 -0.91 -11.70
CA LEU A 219 -8.91 -0.89 -12.96
C LEU A 219 -8.23 0.02 -13.98
N PHE A 220 -7.84 1.22 -13.55
CA PHE A 220 -7.11 2.15 -14.38
C PHE A 220 -5.80 1.56 -14.92
N LEU A 221 -4.98 0.92 -14.07
CA LEU A 221 -3.76 0.27 -14.50
C LEU A 221 -4.00 -0.87 -15.51
N LEU A 222 -5.07 -1.66 -15.31
CA LEU A 222 -5.44 -2.74 -16.22
C LEU A 222 -5.88 -2.21 -17.59
N LEU A 223 -6.70 -1.16 -17.61
CA LEU A 223 -7.13 -0.52 -18.86
C LEU A 223 -5.96 0.11 -19.60
N MET A 224 -5.03 0.76 -18.89
CA MET A 224 -3.84 1.35 -19.51
C MET A 224 -2.89 0.29 -20.08
N GLN A 225 -2.73 -0.84 -19.40
CA GLN A 225 -1.80 -1.88 -19.82
C GLN A 225 -2.36 -2.80 -20.91
N PHE A 226 -3.66 -3.09 -20.90
CA PHE A 226 -4.28 -4.14 -21.72
C PHE A 226 -5.48 -3.68 -22.55
N GLY A 227 -5.93 -2.43 -22.40
CA GLY A 227 -7.18 -1.96 -22.95
C GLY A 227 -8.40 -2.65 -22.34
N PHE A 228 -9.59 -2.35 -22.88
CA PHE A 228 -10.85 -2.87 -22.34
C PHE A 228 -10.94 -4.40 -22.42
N ARG A 229 -10.70 -4.98 -23.61
CA ARG A 229 -10.83 -6.43 -23.86
C ARG A 229 -9.86 -7.26 -23.02
N GLY A 230 -8.63 -6.78 -22.84
CA GLY A 230 -7.62 -7.49 -22.05
C GLY A 230 -7.80 -7.31 -20.53
N ALA A 231 -8.49 -6.27 -20.08
CA ALA A 231 -8.84 -6.07 -18.68
C ALA A 231 -9.95 -7.03 -18.21
N LEU A 232 -10.93 -7.35 -19.06
CA LEU A 232 -12.05 -8.24 -18.73
C LEU A 232 -11.66 -9.57 -18.09
N PRO A 233 -10.74 -10.39 -18.65
CA PRO A 233 -10.36 -11.66 -18.01
C PRO A 233 -9.68 -11.44 -16.65
N LYS A 234 -8.99 -10.32 -16.42
CA LYS A 234 -8.37 -10.00 -15.12
C LYS A 234 -9.40 -9.60 -14.06
N LEU A 235 -10.42 -8.84 -14.47
CA LEU A 235 -11.58 -8.56 -13.62
C LEU A 235 -12.38 -9.84 -13.34
N GLY A 236 -12.49 -10.73 -14.33
CA GLY A 236 -13.08 -12.06 -14.18
C GLY A 236 -12.41 -12.89 -13.09
N ILE A 237 -11.07 -12.89 -13.01
CA ILE A 237 -10.34 -13.55 -11.90
C ILE A 237 -10.79 -13.00 -10.55
N CYS A 238 -10.90 -11.67 -10.42
CA CYS A 238 -11.34 -11.06 -9.16
C CYS A 238 -12.76 -11.49 -8.79
N ALA A 239 -13.70 -11.43 -9.75
CA ALA A 239 -15.11 -11.74 -9.53
C ALA A 239 -15.32 -13.23 -9.20
N VAL A 240 -14.71 -14.13 -9.97
CA VAL A 240 -14.80 -15.58 -9.74
C VAL A 240 -14.31 -15.92 -8.34
N LEU A 241 -13.19 -15.34 -7.90
CA LEU A 241 -12.65 -15.59 -6.57
C LEU A 241 -13.62 -15.15 -5.46
N GLN A 242 -14.27 -13.98 -5.60
CA GLN A 242 -15.28 -13.54 -4.61
C GLN A 242 -16.48 -14.48 -4.54
N VAL A 243 -16.98 -14.92 -5.69
CA VAL A 243 -18.10 -15.86 -5.75
C VAL A 243 -17.71 -17.21 -5.16
N LEU A 244 -16.54 -17.74 -5.50
CA LEU A 244 -16.06 -19.03 -4.99
C LEU A 244 -15.91 -19.02 -3.47
N LEU A 245 -15.28 -17.98 -2.91
CA LEU A 245 -15.13 -17.88 -1.45
C LEU A 245 -16.48 -17.63 -0.77
N GLY A 246 -17.34 -16.79 -1.36
CA GLY A 246 -18.66 -16.47 -0.81
C GLY A 246 -19.71 -17.56 -1.00
N LEU A 247 -19.46 -18.57 -1.85
CA LEU A 247 -20.46 -19.52 -2.32
C LEU A 247 -21.32 -20.15 -1.21
N PRO A 248 -20.78 -20.73 -0.12
CA PRO A 248 -21.62 -21.35 0.90
C PRO A 248 -22.58 -20.35 1.56
N PHE A 249 -22.13 -19.11 1.78
CA PHE A 249 -22.94 -18.05 2.39
C PHE A 249 -23.94 -17.44 1.40
N LEU A 250 -23.57 -17.37 0.12
CA LEU A 250 -24.44 -16.92 -0.97
C LEU A 250 -25.57 -17.91 -1.25
N LEU A 251 -25.35 -19.21 -1.06
CA LEU A 251 -26.38 -20.24 -1.21
C LEU A 251 -27.40 -20.19 -0.06
N GLU A 252 -26.96 -19.89 1.15
CA GLU A 252 -27.82 -19.80 2.33
C GLU A 252 -28.64 -18.50 2.36
N ASN A 253 -27.97 -17.35 2.29
CA ASN A 253 -28.62 -16.04 2.33
C ASN A 253 -27.80 -14.99 1.54
N PRO A 254 -28.03 -14.86 0.22
CA PRO A 254 -27.24 -13.96 -0.61
C PRO A 254 -27.38 -12.49 -0.23
N ILE A 255 -28.58 -12.05 0.16
CA ILE A 255 -28.84 -10.66 0.59
C ILE A 255 -28.16 -10.39 1.92
N GLY A 256 -28.25 -11.33 2.88
CA GLY A 256 -27.58 -11.25 4.17
C GLY A 256 -26.06 -11.16 4.03
N TYR A 257 -25.48 -12.04 3.20
CA TYR A 257 -24.03 -12.03 2.93
C TYR A 257 -23.57 -10.70 2.33
N LEU A 258 -24.22 -10.23 1.26
CA LEU A 258 -23.80 -9.01 0.55
C LEU A 258 -23.98 -7.75 1.41
N SER A 259 -25.12 -7.61 2.09
CA SER A 259 -25.42 -6.44 2.92
C SER A 259 -24.51 -6.33 4.15
N ARG A 260 -24.11 -7.46 4.76
CA ARG A 260 -23.19 -7.48 5.90
C ARG A 260 -21.73 -7.32 5.50
N SER A 261 -21.29 -8.07 4.49
CA SER A 261 -19.88 -8.11 4.07
C SER A 261 -19.41 -6.84 3.36
N PHE A 262 -20.32 -6.16 2.66
CA PHE A 262 -20.06 -4.97 1.85
C PHE A 262 -20.96 -3.79 2.26
N ASP A 263 -21.01 -3.50 3.56
CA ASP A 263 -21.83 -2.41 4.11
C ASP A 263 -21.20 -1.03 3.86
N LEU A 264 -21.66 -0.35 2.79
CA LEU A 264 -21.29 1.03 2.47
C LEU A 264 -22.05 2.07 3.30
N GLY A 265 -23.08 1.67 4.05
CA GLY A 265 -23.92 2.55 4.86
C GLY A 265 -23.38 2.77 6.28
N ARG A 266 -22.40 1.96 6.71
CA ARG A 266 -21.85 2.02 8.07
C ARG A 266 -21.22 3.38 8.37
N GLN A 267 -21.71 4.02 9.42
CA GLN A 267 -21.16 5.29 9.92
C GLN A 267 -20.11 5.04 10.98
N PHE A 268 -19.05 5.83 10.92
CA PHE A 268 -18.00 5.81 11.94
C PHE A 268 -18.47 6.56 13.18
N LEU A 269 -18.33 5.97 14.37
CA LEU A 269 -18.80 6.59 15.61
C LEU A 269 -17.81 7.66 16.09
N PHE A 270 -18.32 8.81 16.54
CA PHE A 270 -17.48 9.91 17.05
C PHE A 270 -16.57 9.47 18.19
N ARG A 271 -17.06 8.62 19.11
CA ARG A 271 -16.25 8.07 20.22
C ARG A 271 -14.98 7.32 19.78
N TRP A 272 -14.93 6.84 18.54
CA TRP A 272 -13.78 6.11 18.00
C TRP A 272 -12.88 6.97 17.10
N THR A 273 -13.21 8.26 16.91
CA THR A 273 -12.44 9.11 16.00
C THR A 273 -11.12 9.52 16.62
N VAL A 274 -10.05 9.31 15.84
CA VAL A 274 -8.68 9.68 16.23
C VAL A 274 -8.31 10.99 15.54
N ASN A 275 -8.52 11.09 14.22
CA ASN A 275 -8.07 12.23 13.42
C ASN A 275 -9.01 13.44 13.54
N TRP A 276 -10.27 13.23 13.91
CA TRP A 276 -11.29 14.29 13.97
C TRP A 276 -11.78 14.58 15.39
N ARG A 277 -11.01 14.17 16.42
CA ARG A 277 -11.43 14.33 17.83
C ARG A 277 -11.58 15.79 18.25
N PHE A 278 -10.88 16.69 17.58
CA PHE A 278 -10.97 18.14 17.82
C PHE A 278 -12.29 18.76 17.32
N LEU A 279 -13.06 18.05 16.49
CA LEU A 279 -14.35 18.54 16.01
C LEU A 279 -15.47 18.26 17.02
N PRO A 280 -16.47 19.14 17.14
CA PRO A 280 -17.70 18.82 17.86
C PRO A 280 -18.40 17.61 17.23
N GLU A 281 -19.00 16.76 18.07
CA GLU A 281 -19.73 15.56 17.62
C GLU A 281 -20.84 15.89 16.61
N ALA A 282 -21.56 16.99 16.84
CA ALA A 282 -22.61 17.47 15.95
C ALA A 282 -22.10 17.76 14.53
N LEU A 283 -20.89 18.30 14.39
CA LEU A 283 -20.28 18.56 13.08
C LEU A 283 -19.77 17.26 12.45
N PHE A 284 -19.14 16.41 13.26
CA PHE A 284 -18.62 15.13 12.78
C PHE A 284 -19.71 14.23 12.21
N LEU A 285 -20.88 14.16 12.86
CA LEU A 285 -22.02 13.37 12.39
C LEU A 285 -22.84 14.06 11.27
N HIS A 286 -22.52 15.32 10.94
CA HIS A 286 -23.29 16.09 9.98
C HIS A 286 -23.08 15.57 8.54
N ARG A 287 -24.16 15.24 7.82
CA ARG A 287 -24.07 14.70 6.45
C ARG A 287 -23.35 15.63 5.48
N ALA A 288 -23.52 16.94 5.62
CA ALA A 288 -22.81 17.91 4.77
C ALA A 288 -21.29 17.86 4.98
N PHE A 289 -20.81 17.57 6.19
CA PHE A 289 -19.38 17.42 6.45
C PHE A 289 -18.81 16.18 5.74
N HIS A 290 -19.50 15.04 5.82
CA HIS A 290 -19.12 13.82 5.08
C HIS A 290 -19.11 14.03 3.56
N LEU A 291 -20.13 14.71 3.01
CA LEU A 291 -20.20 15.03 1.59
C LEU A 291 -19.09 16.01 1.17
N ALA A 292 -18.78 17.00 2.01
CA ALA A 292 -17.68 17.94 1.75
C ALA A 292 -16.32 17.23 1.72
N LEU A 293 -16.06 16.29 2.65
CA LEU A 293 -14.86 15.46 2.64
C LEU A 293 -14.76 14.61 1.38
N LEU A 294 -15.87 13.99 0.97
CA LEU A 294 -15.91 13.20 -0.26
C LEU A 294 -15.66 14.07 -1.50
N ALA A 295 -16.31 15.23 -1.60
CA ALA A 295 -16.12 16.17 -2.69
C ALA A 295 -14.68 16.68 -2.76
N ALA A 296 -14.08 17.03 -1.62
CA ALA A 296 -12.68 17.44 -1.54
C ALA A 296 -11.73 16.32 -2.00
N HIS A 297 -11.98 15.08 -1.60
CA HIS A 297 -11.19 13.93 -2.03
C HIS A 297 -11.28 13.72 -3.56
N LEU A 298 -12.49 13.71 -4.12
CA LEU A 298 -12.70 13.56 -5.55
C LEU A 298 -12.10 14.72 -6.36
N ALA A 299 -12.22 15.95 -5.86
CA ALA A 299 -11.62 17.12 -6.48
C ALA A 299 -10.09 17.05 -6.50
N LEU A 300 -9.46 16.58 -5.41
CA LEU A 300 -8.01 16.36 -5.36
C LEU A 300 -7.55 15.25 -6.31
N LEU A 301 -8.29 14.14 -6.40
CA LEU A 301 -8.00 13.08 -7.36
C LEU A 301 -8.13 13.58 -8.80
N PHE A 302 -9.17 14.35 -9.10
CA PHE A 302 -9.36 14.97 -10.41
C PHE A 302 -8.24 15.94 -10.74
N LEU A 303 -7.87 16.83 -9.81
CA LEU A 303 -6.78 17.77 -9.98
C LEU A 303 -5.44 17.05 -10.19
N PHE A 304 -5.20 15.96 -9.45
CA PHE A 304 -4.01 15.14 -9.62
C PHE A 304 -3.99 14.48 -11.01
N ALA A 305 -5.11 13.90 -11.46
CA ALA A 305 -5.24 13.37 -12.80
C ALA A 305 -5.03 14.46 -13.87
N PHE A 306 -5.54 15.67 -13.64
CA PHE A 306 -5.43 16.80 -14.55
C PHE A 306 -4.01 17.36 -14.64
N CYS A 307 -3.36 17.62 -13.51
CA CYS A 307 -2.05 18.25 -13.50
C CYS A 307 -0.92 17.26 -13.78
N ARG A 308 -1.03 16.01 -13.31
CA ARG A 308 0.07 15.03 -13.40
C ARG A 308 -0.10 14.04 -14.54
N TRP A 309 -1.35 13.72 -14.90
CA TRP A 309 -1.71 12.72 -15.91
C TRP A 309 -2.58 13.32 -17.03
N HIS A 310 -2.32 14.58 -17.40
CA HIS A 310 -3.08 15.32 -18.41
C HIS A 310 -3.21 14.57 -19.75
N ARG A 311 -2.18 13.82 -20.17
CA ARG A 311 -2.20 12.96 -21.37
C ARG A 311 -3.33 11.94 -21.35
N LEU A 312 -3.73 11.46 -20.18
CA LEU A 312 -4.76 10.44 -20.01
C LEU A 312 -6.16 11.05 -19.94
N LEU A 313 -6.31 12.25 -19.35
CA LEU A 313 -7.56 13.01 -19.45
C LEU A 313 -7.88 13.36 -20.91
N VAL A 314 -6.86 13.77 -21.68
CA VAL A 314 -6.99 14.06 -23.11
C VAL A 314 -7.51 12.84 -23.87
N LEU A 315 -6.93 11.66 -23.64
CA LEU A 315 -7.38 10.41 -24.29
C LEU A 315 -8.80 10.00 -23.86
N GLY A 316 -9.11 10.10 -22.56
CA GLY A 316 -10.43 9.79 -22.04
C GLY A 316 -11.53 10.73 -22.53
N LEU A 317 -11.24 12.03 -22.65
CA LEU A 317 -12.16 13.02 -23.22
C LEU A 317 -12.39 12.80 -24.71
N ILE A 318 -11.36 12.40 -25.47
CA ILE A 318 -11.54 12.04 -26.88
C ILE A 318 -12.48 10.84 -27.01
N GLU A 319 -12.27 9.78 -26.23
CA GLU A 319 -13.12 8.58 -26.22
C GLU A 319 -14.56 8.90 -25.80
N LEU A 320 -14.74 9.74 -24.77
CA LEU A 320 -16.06 10.18 -24.30
C LEU A 320 -16.79 11.03 -25.36
N SER A 321 -16.07 11.95 -26.00
CA SER A 321 -16.60 12.76 -27.10
C SER A 321 -17.04 11.89 -28.28
N TRP A 322 -16.31 10.83 -28.59
CA TRP A 322 -16.66 9.89 -29.66
C TRP A 322 -17.88 9.01 -29.33
N ASN A 323 -18.05 8.64 -28.06
CA ASN A 323 -19.18 7.82 -27.61
C ASN A 323 -20.47 8.61 -27.31
N THR A 324 -20.47 9.94 -27.50
CA THR A 324 -21.65 10.78 -27.27
C THR A 324 -22.45 10.94 -28.58
N TYR A 325 -23.63 10.30 -28.66
CA TYR A 325 -24.57 10.46 -29.79
C TYR A 325 -26.00 10.82 -29.31
N PRO A 326 -26.65 11.84 -29.91
CA PRO A 326 -26.10 12.78 -30.88
C PRO A 326 -25.02 13.67 -30.24
N SER A 327 -24.04 14.11 -31.04
CA SER A 327 -22.95 14.96 -30.56
C SER A 327 -23.50 16.29 -30.03
N THR A 328 -23.05 16.69 -28.85
CA THR A 328 -23.36 17.98 -28.24
C THR A 328 -22.25 19.01 -28.50
N SER A 329 -22.56 20.31 -28.45
CA SER A 329 -21.55 21.38 -28.54
C SER A 329 -20.41 21.20 -27.53
N CYS A 330 -20.73 20.66 -26.34
CA CYS A 330 -19.74 20.33 -25.30
C CYS A 330 -18.80 19.19 -25.75
N SER A 331 -19.35 18.08 -26.27
CA SER A 331 -18.53 16.96 -26.77
C SER A 331 -17.63 17.35 -27.95
N SER A 332 -18.12 18.19 -28.86
CA SER A 332 -17.35 18.69 -30.00
C SER A 332 -16.24 19.65 -29.56
N ALA A 333 -16.55 20.59 -28.65
CA ALA A 333 -15.56 21.51 -28.10
C ALA A 333 -14.47 20.77 -27.32
N ALA A 334 -14.86 19.80 -26.48
CA ALA A 334 -13.92 18.96 -25.74
C ALA A 334 -12.98 18.18 -26.67
N LEU A 335 -13.50 17.63 -27.77
CA LEU A 335 -12.70 16.94 -28.78
C LEU A 335 -11.65 17.86 -29.40
N HIS A 336 -12.04 19.06 -29.85
CA HIS A 336 -11.11 20.02 -30.46
C HIS A 336 -10.07 20.55 -29.47
N ILE A 337 -10.45 20.84 -28.22
CA ILE A 337 -9.53 21.25 -27.16
C ILE A 337 -8.50 20.14 -26.89
N CYS A 338 -8.93 18.88 -26.82
CA CYS A 338 -8.02 17.75 -26.63
C CYS A 338 -6.99 17.63 -27.76
N HIS A 339 -7.42 17.79 -29.01
CA HIS A 339 -6.51 17.75 -30.16
C HIS A 339 -5.53 18.94 -30.17
N ALA A 340 -5.99 20.15 -29.82
CA ALA A 340 -5.12 21.31 -29.69
C ALA A 340 -4.05 21.11 -28.61
N VAL A 341 -4.42 20.50 -27.47
CA VAL A 341 -3.50 20.15 -26.38
C VAL A 341 -2.48 19.09 -26.81
N ILE A 342 -2.87 18.11 -27.64
CA ILE A 342 -1.92 17.12 -28.23
C ILE A 342 -0.94 17.81 -29.16
N LEU A 343 -1.42 18.64 -30.10
CA LEU A 343 -0.58 19.33 -31.07
C LEU A 343 0.40 20.29 -30.39
N LEU A 344 -0.06 21.05 -29.39
CA LEU A 344 0.78 21.94 -28.59
C LEU A 344 1.87 21.16 -27.83
N GLN A 345 1.55 19.97 -27.30
CA GLN A 345 2.54 19.10 -26.66
C GLN A 345 3.55 18.49 -27.63
N LEU A 346 3.13 18.13 -28.84
CA LEU A 346 4.05 17.68 -29.89
C LEU A 346 4.99 18.82 -30.32
N TRP A 347 4.47 20.05 -30.38
CA TRP A 347 5.25 21.24 -30.71
C TRP A 347 6.25 21.64 -29.62
N LEU A 348 5.87 21.53 -28.35
CA LEU A 348 6.69 21.92 -27.20
C LEU A 348 7.52 20.77 -26.59
N GLY A 349 7.29 19.53 -27.02
CA GLY A 349 7.91 18.34 -26.45
C GLY A 349 9.41 18.25 -26.77
N PRO A 350 10.28 17.94 -25.79
CA PRO A 350 11.68 17.63 -26.09
C PRO A 350 11.74 16.36 -26.97
N GLN A 351 12.50 16.48 -28.08
CA GLN A 351 12.77 15.38 -29.02
C GLN A 351 13.20 14.10 -28.27
N PRO A 352 12.50 12.96 -28.45
CA PRO A 352 12.87 11.71 -27.82
C PRO A 352 13.96 11.02 -28.65
N PHE A 353 15.21 11.45 -28.51
CA PHE A 353 16.35 10.63 -28.91
C PHE A 353 17.42 10.66 -27.82
N PRO A 354 17.59 9.60 -27.01
CA PRO A 354 18.88 9.36 -26.40
C PRO A 354 19.87 9.09 -27.54
N ARG A 355 20.86 9.97 -27.72
CA ARG A 355 22.06 9.63 -28.51
C ARG A 355 22.60 8.32 -27.94
N SER A 356 22.80 7.36 -28.83
CA SER A 356 23.37 6.06 -28.57
C SER A 356 24.58 6.18 -27.63
N ILE A 357 24.60 5.35 -26.59
CA ILE A 357 25.79 5.09 -25.80
C ILE A 357 26.79 4.44 -26.77
N GLN A 358 27.74 5.24 -27.27
CA GLN A 358 28.93 4.70 -27.90
C GLN A 358 29.68 3.89 -26.83
N HIS A 359 29.65 2.57 -26.97
CA HIS A 359 30.65 1.71 -26.35
C HIS A 359 32.02 2.15 -26.87
N SER A 360 32.77 2.87 -26.04
CA SER A 360 34.19 3.05 -26.22
C SER A 360 34.83 1.66 -26.19
N LYS A 361 35.17 1.15 -27.38
CA LYS A 361 36.19 0.12 -27.53
C LYS A 361 37.48 0.69 -26.96
N LYS A 362 37.86 0.30 -25.74
CA LYS A 362 39.25 0.37 -25.33
C LYS A 362 39.98 -0.77 -26.01
N ALA A 363 40.66 -0.42 -27.10
CA ALA A 363 41.88 -1.09 -27.51
C ALA A 363 42.98 -0.68 -26.52
N HIS A 364 43.60 -1.68 -25.90
CA HIS A 364 45.01 -1.86 -25.53
C HIS A 364 45.12 -2.73 -24.29
#